data_AF-A0A1T1IEP5-F1
#
_entry.id   AF-A0A1T1IEP5-F1
#
_cell.length_a   1.000
_cell.length_b   1.000
_cell.length_c   1.000
_cell.angle_alpha   90.00
_cell.angle_beta   90.00
_cell.angle_gamma   90.00
#
_symmetry.space_group_name_H-M   'P 1'
#
loop_
_entity.id
_entity.type
_entity.pdbx_description
1 polymer ?
#
loop_
_entity_poly.entity_id
_entity_poly.type
_entity_poly.pdbx_seq_one_letter_code
_entity_poly.pdbx_strand_id
1 'polypeptide(L)'
;MNDSEQVALFVLLKAFDRLGPWLEGQGIALPQQAHRFIDLAWGCLAAGAATLNTQALDAAIDAAVVDEQGAGTAEILKNLYLYALADFAMFFSEATPASLSAAESAIVDAYDYGAGQQYVLERKQGKAVVLSVEDEQAIAGMPLYRDAVASLHADRTFAQGLGDWARVLEYR
;
A
#
# COMPACT_ATOMS: atom_id res chain seq x y z
N MET A 1 11.12 12.00 14.03
CA MET A 1 10.78 10.57 13.97
C MET A 1 11.80 9.79 14.75
N ASN A 2 11.41 8.67 15.37
CA ASN A 2 12.34 7.70 15.91
C ASN A 2 12.72 6.63 14.85
N ASP A 3 13.74 5.83 15.14
CA ASP A 3 14.26 4.83 14.18
C ASP A 3 13.18 3.82 13.73
N SER A 4 12.30 3.39 14.63
CA SER A 4 11.22 2.46 14.29
C SER A 4 10.22 3.07 13.32
N GLU A 5 9.89 4.36 13.50
CA GLU A 5 9.02 5.10 12.58
C GLU A 5 9.68 5.26 11.22
N GLN A 6 10.99 5.58 11.16
CA GLN A 6 11.72 5.72 9.90
C GLN A 6 11.75 4.41 9.11
N VAL A 7 11.99 3.28 9.79
CA VAL A 7 11.94 1.95 9.18
C VAL A 7 10.54 1.65 8.63
N ALA A 8 9.49 1.89 9.41
CA ALA A 8 8.11 1.66 8.97
C ALA A 8 7.72 2.56 7.78
N LEU A 9 8.11 3.84 7.82
CA LEU A 9 7.89 4.78 6.71
C LEU A 9 8.58 4.30 5.43
N PHE A 10 9.83 3.88 5.52
CA PHE A 10 10.58 3.36 4.38
C PHE A 10 9.88 2.18 3.72
N VAL A 11 9.45 1.21 4.54
CA VAL A 11 8.76 0.01 4.06
C VAL A 11 7.47 0.38 3.34
N LEU A 12 6.64 1.27 3.93
CA LEU A 12 5.39 1.72 3.32
C LEU A 12 5.64 2.48 2.02
N LEU A 13 6.61 3.39 1.99
CA LEU A 13 6.93 4.17 0.79
C LEU A 13 7.38 3.27 -0.36
N LYS A 14 8.26 2.29 -0.10
CA LYS A 14 8.64 1.27 -1.10
C LYS A 14 7.44 0.42 -1.52
N ALA A 15 6.53 0.12 -0.61
CA ALA A 15 5.33 -0.63 -0.91
C ALA A 15 4.37 0.16 -1.82
N PHE A 16 4.15 1.46 -1.55
CA PHE A 16 3.37 2.32 -2.43
C PHE A 16 4.02 2.54 -3.80
N ASP A 17 5.34 2.71 -3.85
CA ASP A 17 6.10 2.80 -5.11
C ASP A 17 6.06 1.49 -5.93
N ARG A 18 5.62 0.36 -5.35
CA ARG A 18 5.34 -0.89 -6.07
C ARG A 18 3.86 -1.08 -6.41
N LEU A 19 2.97 -0.87 -5.44
CA LEU A 19 1.54 -1.11 -5.58
C LEU A 19 0.91 -0.12 -6.56
N GLY A 20 1.29 1.16 -6.50
CA GLY A 20 0.76 2.20 -7.38
C GLY A 20 1.00 1.89 -8.87
N PRO A 21 2.27 1.73 -9.29
CA PRO A 21 2.58 1.37 -10.68
C PRO A 21 1.99 0.03 -11.12
N TRP A 22 1.87 -0.95 -10.22
CA TRP A 22 1.19 -2.21 -10.54
C TRP A 22 -0.29 -1.97 -10.89
N LEU A 23 -1.02 -1.18 -10.09
CA LEU A 23 -2.43 -0.82 -10.36
C LEU A 23 -2.57 -0.06 -11.68
N GLU A 24 -1.73 0.93 -11.92
CA GLU A 24 -1.75 1.72 -13.15
C GLU A 24 -1.44 0.86 -14.38
N GLY A 25 -0.54 -0.12 -14.24
CA GLY A 25 -0.25 -1.13 -15.26
C GLY A 25 -1.47 -2.00 -15.61
N GLN A 26 -2.45 -2.13 -14.72
CA GLN A 26 -3.75 -2.77 -14.96
C GLN A 26 -4.81 -1.81 -15.52
N GLY A 27 -4.44 -0.55 -15.79
CA GLY A 27 -5.37 0.48 -16.25
C GLY A 27 -6.19 1.15 -15.14
N ILE A 28 -5.83 0.94 -13.87
CA ILE A 28 -6.51 1.57 -12.73
C ILE A 28 -5.87 2.94 -12.48
N ALA A 29 -6.59 4.01 -12.79
CA ALA A 29 -6.09 5.37 -12.62
C ALA A 29 -6.13 5.82 -11.16
N LEU A 30 -4.96 6.21 -10.63
CA LEU A 30 -4.82 6.78 -9.29
C LEU A 30 -4.88 8.32 -9.34
N PRO A 31 -5.40 8.99 -8.28
CA PRO A 31 -5.40 10.44 -8.21
C PRO A 31 -3.98 11.00 -8.21
N GLN A 32 -3.74 12.09 -8.96
CA GLN A 32 -2.42 12.74 -9.01
C GLN A 32 -1.89 13.13 -7.61
N GLN A 33 -2.80 13.47 -6.70
CA GLN A 33 -2.51 13.83 -5.31
C GLN A 33 -1.90 12.67 -4.53
N ALA A 34 -2.22 11.42 -4.86
CA ALA A 34 -1.59 10.25 -4.25
C ALA A 34 -0.09 10.20 -4.54
N HIS A 35 0.29 10.34 -5.81
CA HIS A 35 1.71 10.36 -6.21
C HIS A 35 2.47 11.52 -5.56
N ARG A 36 1.88 12.72 -5.58
CA ARG A 36 2.47 13.90 -4.93
C ARG A 36 2.67 13.70 -3.44
N PHE A 37 1.71 13.08 -2.76
CA PHE A 37 1.82 12.78 -1.34
C PHE A 37 2.97 11.82 -1.08
N ILE A 38 3.11 10.74 -1.85
CA ILE A 38 4.23 9.78 -1.72
C ILE A 38 5.58 10.47 -1.96
N ASP A 39 5.68 11.32 -3.00
CA ASP A 39 6.90 12.09 -3.27
C ASP A 39 7.31 12.98 -2.11
N LEU A 40 6.34 13.67 -1.49
CA LEU A 40 6.62 14.54 -0.35
C LEU A 40 6.95 13.72 0.91
N ALA A 41 6.28 12.59 1.13
CA ALA A 41 6.54 11.70 2.26
C ALA A 41 7.95 11.08 2.21
N TRP A 42 8.48 10.78 1.01
CA TRP A 42 9.90 10.46 0.82
C TRP A 42 10.82 11.60 1.28
N GLY A 43 10.47 12.84 0.93
CA GLY A 43 11.20 14.03 1.40
C GLY A 43 11.17 14.18 2.93
N CYS A 44 10.02 13.90 3.55
CA CYS A 44 9.87 13.89 5.00
C CYS A 44 10.76 12.84 5.67
N LEU A 45 10.83 11.63 5.10
CA LEU A 45 11.73 10.57 5.60
C LEU A 45 13.20 11.03 5.57
N ALA A 46 13.64 11.60 4.45
CA ALA A 46 15.01 12.09 4.28
C ALA A 46 15.36 13.24 5.24
N ALA A 47 14.38 14.12 5.51
CA ALA A 47 14.54 15.23 6.43
C ALA A 47 14.34 14.86 7.91
N GLY A 48 13.91 13.63 8.22
CA GLY A 48 13.52 13.23 9.57
C GLY A 48 12.26 13.94 10.10
N ALA A 49 11.44 14.51 9.21
CA ALA A 49 10.22 15.26 9.54
C ALA A 49 8.98 14.35 9.62
N ALA A 50 8.18 14.51 10.67
CA ALA A 50 6.96 13.71 10.91
C ALA A 50 5.67 14.46 10.57
N THR A 51 5.75 15.56 9.80
CA THR A 51 4.61 16.41 9.49
C THR A 51 4.50 16.66 8.00
N LEU A 52 3.27 16.60 7.49
CA LEU A 52 2.93 16.80 6.09
C LEU A 52 1.51 17.35 6.01
N ASN A 53 1.23 18.26 5.07
CA ASN A 53 -0.15 18.68 4.79
C ASN A 53 -0.87 17.60 3.95
N THR A 54 -1.92 17.00 4.52
CA THR A 54 -2.72 15.93 3.90
C THR A 54 -3.97 16.42 3.19
N GLN A 55 -4.38 17.68 3.37
CA GLN A 55 -5.71 18.17 2.93
C GLN A 55 -6.01 17.92 1.46
N ALA A 56 -5.01 18.10 0.58
CA ALA A 56 -5.18 17.87 -0.85
C ALA A 56 -5.33 16.37 -1.18
N LEU A 57 -4.68 15.50 -0.42
CA LEU A 57 -4.84 14.06 -0.53
C LEU A 57 -6.23 13.65 -0.03
N ASP A 58 -6.64 14.12 1.14
CA ASP A 58 -7.93 13.78 1.76
C ASP A 58 -9.10 14.10 0.80
N ALA A 59 -9.11 15.31 0.24
CA ALA A 59 -10.12 15.70 -0.74
C ALA A 59 -10.08 14.86 -2.04
N ALA A 60 -8.90 14.37 -2.44
CA ALA A 60 -8.76 13.52 -3.61
C ALA A 60 -9.23 12.08 -3.34
N ILE A 61 -9.02 11.57 -2.12
CA ILE A 61 -9.53 10.27 -1.67
C ILE A 61 -11.06 10.32 -1.64
N ASP A 62 -11.65 11.32 -0.97
CA ASP A 62 -13.10 11.49 -0.85
C ASP A 62 -13.80 11.56 -2.22
N ALA A 63 -13.14 12.19 -3.21
CA ALA A 63 -13.67 12.30 -4.57
C ALA A 63 -13.51 11.02 -5.41
N ALA A 64 -12.58 10.13 -5.03
CA ALA A 64 -12.15 8.99 -5.85
C ALA A 64 -12.65 7.64 -5.35
N VAL A 65 -12.95 7.52 -4.05
CA VAL A 65 -13.52 6.33 -3.43
C VAL A 65 -14.97 6.17 -3.88
N VAL A 66 -15.33 4.94 -4.25
CA VAL A 66 -16.70 4.59 -4.64
C VAL A 66 -17.34 3.66 -3.63
N ASP A 67 -18.67 3.58 -3.63
CA ASP A 67 -19.39 2.57 -2.85
C ASP A 67 -19.03 1.17 -3.36
N GLU A 68 -18.59 0.30 -2.45
CA GLU A 68 -18.20 -1.08 -2.76
C GLU A 68 -19.41 -1.94 -3.15
N GLN A 69 -20.62 -1.52 -2.80
CA GLN A 69 -21.86 -2.17 -3.23
C GLN A 69 -22.07 -2.00 -4.73
N GLY A 70 -21.61 -3.00 -5.50
CA GLY A 70 -21.71 -3.01 -6.96
C GLY A 70 -20.44 -2.54 -7.68
N ALA A 71 -19.37 -2.23 -6.93
CA ALA A 71 -18.06 -1.93 -7.50
C ALA A 71 -17.43 -3.16 -8.17
N GLY A 72 -16.74 -2.93 -9.28
CA GLY A 72 -15.91 -3.94 -9.93
C GLY A 72 -14.56 -4.12 -9.25
N THR A 73 -13.82 -5.16 -9.64
CA THR A 73 -12.47 -5.46 -9.13
C THR A 73 -11.51 -4.26 -9.20
N ALA A 74 -11.53 -3.51 -10.31
CA ALA A 74 -10.68 -2.35 -10.50
C ALA A 74 -10.97 -1.22 -9.49
N GLU A 75 -12.26 -0.99 -9.20
CA GLU A 75 -12.72 0.02 -8.25
C GLU A 75 -12.40 -0.40 -6.82
N ILE A 76 -12.59 -1.67 -6.47
CA ILE A 76 -12.25 -2.21 -5.15
C ILE A 76 -10.74 -2.11 -4.90
N LEU A 77 -9.90 -2.53 -5.87
CA LEU A 77 -8.45 -2.40 -5.76
C LEU A 77 -8.01 -0.93 -5.60
N LYS A 78 -8.66 0.00 -6.31
CA LYS A 78 -8.42 1.43 -6.14
C LYS A 78 -8.79 1.90 -4.74
N ASN A 79 -9.97 1.52 -4.22
CA ASN A 79 -10.39 1.86 -2.86
C ASN A 79 -9.39 1.34 -1.82
N LEU A 80 -8.96 0.08 -1.92
CA LEU A 80 -7.98 -0.51 -0.98
C LEU A 80 -6.66 0.26 -0.97
N TYR A 81 -6.15 0.68 -2.14
CA TYR A 81 -4.98 1.55 -2.22
C TYR A 81 -5.21 2.90 -1.52
N LEU A 82 -6.37 3.53 -1.75
CA LEU A 82 -6.68 4.84 -1.17
C LEU A 82 -6.92 4.77 0.33
N TYR A 83 -7.50 3.67 0.85
CA TYR A 83 -7.63 3.44 2.29
C TYR A 83 -6.27 3.25 2.96
N ALA A 84 -5.39 2.43 2.37
CA ALA A 84 -4.02 2.29 2.86
C ALA A 84 -3.29 3.64 2.90
N LEU A 85 -3.53 4.48 1.88
CA LEU A 85 -2.94 5.82 1.79
C LEU A 85 -3.54 6.78 2.83
N ALA A 86 -4.82 6.68 3.15
CA ALA A 86 -5.47 7.43 4.23
C ALA A 86 -4.88 7.04 5.60
N ASP A 87 -4.77 5.75 5.89
CA ASP A 87 -4.13 5.25 7.12
C ASP A 87 -2.68 5.76 7.22
N PHE A 88 -1.95 5.75 6.10
CA PHE A 88 -0.59 6.27 6.07
C PHE A 88 -0.55 7.79 6.32
N ALA A 89 -1.48 8.55 5.76
CA ALA A 89 -1.58 10.00 5.95
C ALA A 89 -1.82 10.40 7.41
N MET A 90 -2.57 9.60 8.17
CA MET A 90 -2.82 9.83 9.61
C MET A 90 -1.53 9.90 10.45
N PHE A 91 -0.45 9.25 10.01
CA PHE A 91 0.85 9.37 10.69
C PHE A 91 1.33 10.83 10.69
N PHE A 92 1.15 11.53 9.57
CA PHE A 92 1.63 12.89 9.38
C PHE A 92 0.69 13.96 9.92
N SER A 93 -0.63 13.75 9.82
CA SER A 93 -1.64 14.73 10.25
C SER A 93 -1.99 14.61 11.72
N GLU A 94 -2.01 13.39 12.27
CA GLU A 94 -2.47 13.10 13.63
C GLU A 94 -1.36 12.56 14.55
N ALA A 95 -0.13 12.44 14.05
CA ALA A 95 1.01 11.90 14.80
C ALA A 95 0.70 10.53 15.44
N THR A 96 0.11 9.62 14.67
CA THR A 96 -0.35 8.31 15.15
C THR A 96 0.52 7.18 14.58
N PRO A 97 1.54 6.69 15.31
CA PRO A 97 2.42 5.62 14.83
C PRO A 97 1.70 4.31 14.49
N ALA A 98 0.59 4.02 15.18
CA ALA A 98 -0.22 2.83 14.92
C ALA A 98 -0.82 2.81 13.50
N SER A 99 -1.00 3.99 12.87
CA SER A 99 -1.55 4.09 11.52
C SER A 99 -0.59 3.54 10.46
N LEU A 100 0.73 3.53 10.74
CA LEU A 100 1.72 2.90 9.86
C LEU A 100 1.49 1.38 9.75
N SER A 101 1.16 0.73 10.87
CA SER A 101 0.85 -0.70 10.87
C SER A 101 -0.47 -0.98 10.15
N ALA A 102 -1.47 -0.11 10.30
CA ALA A 102 -2.75 -0.24 9.61
C ALA A 102 -2.57 -0.11 8.09
N ALA A 103 -1.81 0.89 7.64
CA ALA A 103 -1.47 1.08 6.23
C ALA A 103 -0.75 -0.14 5.64
N GLU A 104 0.19 -0.75 6.37
CA GLU A 104 0.90 -1.94 5.90
C GLU A 104 -0.05 -3.13 5.75
N SER A 105 -0.93 -3.36 6.73
CA SER A 105 -1.97 -4.38 6.63
C SER A 105 -2.89 -4.14 5.43
N ALA A 106 -3.35 -2.91 5.21
CA ALA A 106 -4.20 -2.57 4.07
C ALA A 106 -3.51 -2.79 2.70
N ILE A 107 -2.20 -2.53 2.60
CA ILE A 107 -1.42 -2.88 1.39
C ILE A 107 -1.39 -4.39 1.18
N VAL A 108 -1.17 -5.16 2.23
CA VAL A 108 -1.18 -6.64 2.16
C VAL A 108 -2.55 -7.13 1.72
N ASP A 109 -3.64 -6.58 2.26
CA ASP A 109 -5.01 -6.91 1.87
C ASP A 109 -5.29 -6.59 0.40
N ALA A 110 -4.73 -5.50 -0.15
CA ALA A 110 -4.84 -5.17 -1.57
C ALA A 110 -4.20 -6.23 -2.47
N TYR A 111 -3.01 -6.72 -2.10
CA TYR A 111 -2.34 -7.80 -2.82
C TYR A 111 -3.07 -9.14 -2.66
N ASP A 112 -3.60 -9.45 -1.48
CA ASP A 112 -4.36 -10.66 -1.22
C ASP A 112 -5.63 -10.67 -2.05
N TYR A 113 -6.38 -9.56 -2.04
CA TYR A 113 -7.55 -9.39 -2.89
C TYR A 113 -7.21 -9.56 -4.37
N GLY A 114 -6.15 -8.90 -4.86
CA GLY A 114 -5.70 -9.04 -6.25
C GLY A 114 -5.36 -10.49 -6.63
N ALA A 115 -4.65 -11.21 -5.76
CA ALA A 115 -4.32 -12.62 -5.95
C ALA A 115 -5.58 -13.50 -5.91
N GLY A 116 -6.49 -13.25 -4.98
CA GLY A 116 -7.77 -13.95 -4.87
C GLY A 116 -8.65 -13.79 -6.11
N GLN A 117 -8.75 -12.58 -6.67
CA GLN A 117 -9.48 -12.34 -7.91
C GLN A 117 -8.86 -13.09 -9.09
N GLN A 118 -7.53 -13.06 -9.22
CA GLN A 118 -6.83 -13.83 -10.24
C GLN A 118 -7.05 -15.34 -10.08
N TYR A 119 -6.99 -15.85 -8.85
CA TYR A 119 -7.25 -17.26 -8.55
C TYR A 119 -8.67 -17.69 -8.94
N VAL A 120 -9.68 -16.89 -8.59
CA VAL A 120 -11.08 -17.18 -8.92
C VAL A 120 -11.29 -17.19 -10.42
N LEU A 121 -10.69 -16.25 -11.15
CA LEU A 121 -10.75 -16.23 -12.62
C LEU A 121 -10.10 -17.47 -13.24
N GLU A 122 -8.88 -17.81 -12.83
CA GLU A 122 -8.09 -18.89 -13.43
C GLU A 122 -8.56 -20.30 -13.03
N ARG A 123 -8.93 -20.49 -11.75
CA ARG A 123 -9.17 -21.83 -11.16
C ARG A 123 -10.64 -22.12 -10.90
N LYS A 124 -11.46 -21.08 -10.73
CA LYS A 124 -12.90 -21.21 -10.44
C LYS A 124 -13.78 -20.68 -11.58
N GLN A 125 -13.17 -20.31 -12.72
CA GLN A 125 -13.84 -19.83 -13.92
C GLN A 125 -14.70 -18.57 -13.66
N GLY A 126 -14.28 -17.72 -12.72
CA GLY A 126 -15.01 -16.49 -12.37
C GLY A 126 -16.34 -16.72 -11.62
N LYS A 127 -16.62 -17.95 -11.15
CA LYS A 127 -17.83 -18.23 -10.40
C LYS A 127 -17.73 -17.74 -8.96
N ALA A 128 -18.82 -17.19 -8.44
CA ALA A 128 -18.95 -16.94 -7.02
C ALA A 128 -18.88 -18.27 -6.25
N VAL A 129 -17.86 -18.42 -5.42
CA VAL A 129 -17.59 -19.61 -4.63
C VAL A 129 -17.16 -19.21 -3.23
N VAL A 130 -17.48 -20.04 -2.24
CA VAL A 130 -16.86 -19.96 -0.92
C VAL A 130 -15.47 -20.60 -1.05
N LEU A 131 -14.44 -19.87 -0.65
CA LEU A 131 -13.06 -20.36 -0.64
C LEU A 131 -12.89 -21.38 0.50
N SER A 132 -12.30 -22.53 0.18
CA SER A 132 -11.87 -23.49 1.20
C SER A 132 -10.52 -23.07 1.79
N VAL A 133 -10.11 -23.71 2.90
CA VAL A 133 -8.77 -23.48 3.48
C VAL A 133 -7.66 -23.78 2.47
N GLU A 134 -7.84 -24.79 1.62
CA GLU A 134 -6.89 -25.12 0.55
C GLU A 134 -6.86 -24.05 -0.54
N ASP A 135 -7.99 -23.41 -0.85
CA ASP A 135 -8.04 -22.29 -1.78
C ASP A 135 -7.27 -21.08 -1.21
N GLU A 136 -7.49 -20.74 0.06
CA GLU A 136 -6.76 -19.65 0.75
C GLU A 136 -5.24 -19.91 0.77
N GLN A 137 -4.83 -21.15 1.04
CA GLN A 137 -3.42 -21.54 0.98
C GLN A 137 -2.85 -21.43 -0.44
N ALA A 138 -3.65 -21.73 -1.46
CA ALA A 138 -3.23 -21.59 -2.85
C ALA A 138 -3.08 -20.11 -3.25
N ILE A 139 -3.99 -19.24 -2.81
CA ILE A 139 -3.92 -17.78 -3.02
C ILE A 139 -2.67 -17.21 -2.32
N ALA A 140 -2.44 -17.58 -1.05
CA ALA A 140 -1.26 -17.16 -0.31
C ALA A 140 0.06 -17.62 -0.98
N GLY A 141 0.03 -18.71 -1.75
CA GLY A 141 1.15 -19.21 -2.53
C GLY A 141 1.35 -18.52 -3.89
N MET A 142 0.43 -17.66 -4.32
CA MET A 142 0.53 -16.99 -5.62
C MET A 142 1.68 -15.97 -5.64
N PRO A 143 2.41 -15.86 -6.77
CA PRO A 143 3.54 -14.93 -6.88
C PRO A 143 3.17 -13.49 -6.51
N LEU A 144 2.01 -12.99 -6.94
CA LEU A 144 1.58 -11.61 -6.67
C LEU A 144 1.57 -11.29 -5.17
N TYR A 145 0.91 -12.11 -4.37
CA TYR A 145 0.81 -11.90 -2.93
C TYR A 145 2.11 -12.26 -2.20
N ARG A 146 2.65 -13.44 -2.46
CA ARG A 146 3.85 -13.95 -1.80
C ARG A 146 5.05 -13.02 -2.00
N ASP A 147 5.28 -12.56 -3.23
CA ASP A 147 6.44 -11.74 -3.56
C ASP A 147 6.30 -10.33 -2.98
N ALA A 148 5.06 -9.81 -2.85
CA ALA A 148 4.79 -8.55 -2.15
C ALA A 148 5.13 -8.66 -0.65
N VAL A 149 4.65 -9.70 0.04
CA VAL A 149 4.96 -9.96 1.46
C VAL A 149 6.46 -10.14 1.67
N ALA A 150 7.13 -10.91 0.80
CA ALA A 150 8.58 -11.09 0.85
C ALA A 150 9.33 -9.75 0.67
N SER A 151 8.85 -8.87 -0.22
CA SER A 151 9.44 -7.56 -0.46
C SER A 151 9.31 -6.64 0.76
N LEU A 152 8.17 -6.63 1.45
CA LEU A 152 7.99 -5.89 2.71
C LEU A 152 9.01 -6.33 3.77
N HIS A 153 9.25 -7.64 3.90
CA HIS A 153 10.24 -8.15 4.84
C HIS A 153 11.68 -7.79 4.46
N ALA A 154 12.00 -7.85 3.16
CA ALA A 154 13.31 -7.47 2.63
C ALA A 154 13.60 -5.98 2.85
N ASP A 155 12.62 -5.10 2.56
CA ASP A 155 12.76 -3.66 2.77
C ASP A 155 12.93 -3.33 4.25
N ARG A 156 12.21 -4.00 5.13
CA ARG A 156 12.36 -3.82 6.59
C ARG A 156 13.75 -4.22 7.05
N THR A 157 14.23 -5.37 6.61
CA THR A 157 15.58 -5.86 6.93
C THR A 157 16.65 -4.88 6.43
N PHE A 158 16.48 -4.36 5.22
CA PHE A 158 17.37 -3.35 4.66
C PHE A 158 17.34 -2.05 5.49
N ALA A 159 16.15 -1.53 5.77
CA ALA A 159 15.94 -0.28 6.50
C ALA A 159 16.48 -0.33 7.93
N GLN A 160 16.37 -1.47 8.62
CA GLN A 160 16.96 -1.66 9.96
C GLN A 160 18.50 -1.56 9.96
N GLY A 161 19.15 -1.82 8.82
CA GLY A 161 20.59 -1.64 8.64
C GLY A 161 21.00 -0.25 8.17
N LEU A 162 20.04 0.65 7.89
CA LEU A 162 20.32 1.97 7.35
C LEU A 162 20.72 2.95 8.46
N GLY A 163 21.97 3.39 8.46
CA GLY A 163 22.48 4.34 9.45
C GLY A 163 22.40 5.82 9.05
N ASP A 164 22.19 6.12 7.77
CA ASP A 164 22.15 7.48 7.23
C ASP A 164 20.86 7.74 6.44
N TRP A 165 19.84 8.21 7.17
CA TRP A 165 18.53 8.54 6.60
C TRP A 165 18.54 9.75 5.68
N ALA A 166 19.55 10.63 5.74
CA ALA A 166 19.63 11.79 4.84
C ALA A 166 19.86 11.37 3.38
N ARG A 167 20.42 10.17 3.16
CA ARG A 167 20.68 9.57 1.85
C ARG A 167 19.59 8.60 1.40
N VAL A 168 18.50 8.47 2.14
CA VAL A 168 17.46 7.47 1.88
C VAL A 168 16.85 7.56 0.48
N LEU A 169 16.81 8.76 -0.11
CA LEU A 169 16.30 9.00 -1.46
C LEU A 169 17.12 8.28 -2.56
N GLU A 170 18.34 7.86 -2.28
CA GLU A 170 19.16 7.04 -3.20
C GLU A 170 18.60 5.62 -3.36
N TYR A 171 17.70 5.19 -2.47
CA TYR A 171 17.15 3.83 -2.43
C TYR A 171 15.67 3.75 -2.84
N ARG A 172 15.09 4.88 -3.27
CA ARG A 172 13.76 4.90 -3.86
C ARG A 172 13.77 4.13 -5.18
#